data_AF-A0A957INC9-F1
#
_entry.id   AF-A0A957INC9-F1
#
_cell.length_a   1.000
_cell.length_b   1.000
_cell.length_c   1.000
_cell.angle_alpha   90.00
_cell.angle_beta   90.00
_cell.angle_gamma   90.00
#
_symmetry.space_group_name_H-M   'P 1'
#
loop_
_entity.id
_entity.type
_entity.pdbx_description
1 polymer ?
#
loop_
_entity_poly.entity_id
_entity_poly.type
_entity_poly.pdbx_seq_one_letter_code
_entity_poly.pdbx_strand_id
1 'polypeptide(L)'
;RDNLDAFDIFWEEPRPLVFINGCHTTALEPEQAINLVSGFVESAYAAGVIGTEITIFEPIAVAFAEEFFARFVTQRQPVGEAIRGARLKMLEAANPLGLVYIPYVMPGLKLG
;
A
#
# COMPACT_ATOMS: atom_id res chain seq x y z
N ARG A 1 6.28 19.68 -0.10
CA ARG A 1 7.35 19.54 0.91
C ARG A 1 6.88 18.42 1.82
N ASP A 2 7.45 17.23 1.66
CA ASP A 2 7.09 16.07 2.49
C ASP A 2 7.62 16.29 3.91
N ASN A 3 6.85 15.88 4.91
CA ASN A 3 7.25 16.00 6.32
C ASN A 3 8.52 15.19 6.65
N LEU A 4 8.99 14.30 5.77
CA LEU A 4 10.16 13.45 5.98
C LEU A 4 11.48 14.23 5.97
N ASP A 5 11.62 15.18 5.04
CA ASP A 5 12.78 16.08 4.98
C ASP A 5 12.89 16.93 6.26
N ALA A 6 11.75 17.23 6.89
CA ALA A 6 11.70 18.00 8.13
C ALA A 6 12.11 17.19 9.37
N PHE A 7 12.12 15.86 9.29
CA PHE A 7 12.52 14.96 10.38
C PHE A 7 13.85 14.24 10.13
N ASP A 8 14.54 14.53 9.02
CA ASP A 8 15.86 13.96 8.68
C ASP A 8 15.85 12.40 8.66
N ILE A 9 14.70 11.80 8.33
CA ILE A 9 14.54 10.35 8.31
C ILE A 9 15.00 9.82 6.96
N PHE A 10 16.27 9.42 6.90
CA PHE A 10 16.86 8.71 5.76
C PHE A 10 17.19 7.28 6.17
N TRP A 11 16.79 6.31 5.35
CA TRP A 11 17.21 4.94 5.55
C TRP A 11 18.64 4.78 5.06
N GLU A 12 19.56 4.34 5.93
CA GLU A 12 20.96 4.04 5.55
C GLU A 12 21.04 2.89 4.54
N GLU A 13 20.08 1.95 4.60
CA GLU A 13 19.91 0.85 3.65
C GLU A 13 18.46 0.81 3.11
N PRO A 14 18.23 0.47 1.82
CA PRO A 14 16.88 0.45 1.24
C PRO A 14 15.94 -0.49 2.01
N ARG A 15 14.91 0.06 2.65
CA ARG A 15 13.83 -0.72 3.26
C ARG A 15 12.69 -0.90 2.26
N PRO A 16 12.19 -2.13 2.03
CA PRO A 16 11.18 -2.37 1.01
C PRO A 16 9.80 -1.83 1.42
N LEU A 17 9.04 -1.35 0.44
CA LEU A 17 7.58 -1.18 0.58
C LEU A 17 6.92 -2.50 0.17
N VAL A 18 6.16 -3.11 1.09
CA VAL A 18 5.48 -4.39 0.84
C VAL A 18 4.06 -4.13 0.35
N PHE A 19 3.67 -4.74 -0.77
CA PHE A 19 2.32 -4.65 -1.32
C PHE A 19 1.71 -6.06 -1.42
N ILE A 20 0.72 -6.35 -0.57
CA ILE A 20 0.04 -7.64 -0.48
C ILE A 20 -1.21 -7.59 -1.35
N ASN A 21 -1.13 -8.20 -2.54
CA ASN A 21 -2.20 -8.20 -3.53
C ASN A 21 -2.74 -9.60 -3.82
N GLY A 22 -3.57 -10.14 -2.94
CA GLY A 22 -4.10 -11.49 -3.10
C GLY A 22 -5.62 -11.53 -3.24
N CYS A 23 -6.10 -12.23 -4.27
CA CYS A 23 -7.43 -12.86 -4.23
C CYS A 23 -7.23 -14.26 -3.61
N HIS A 24 -8.12 -14.69 -2.73
CA HIS A 24 -7.92 -15.90 -1.90
C HIS A 24 -6.70 -15.82 -0.96
N THR A 25 -6.46 -14.67 -0.33
CA THR A 25 -5.76 -14.68 0.96
C THR A 25 -6.67 -15.39 1.95
N THR A 26 -6.60 -16.72 1.94
CA THR A 26 -7.29 -17.70 2.79
C THR A 26 -7.75 -17.06 4.08
N ALA A 27 -9.05 -16.74 4.19
CA ALA A 27 -9.76 -16.36 5.42
C ALA A 27 -8.81 -15.95 6.55
N LEU A 28 -8.05 -14.88 6.34
CA LEU A 28 -7.18 -14.39 7.39
C LEU A 28 -8.14 -13.70 8.33
N GLU A 29 -8.46 -14.37 9.44
CA GLU A 29 -9.12 -13.72 10.56
C GLU A 29 -8.37 -12.40 10.83
N PRO A 30 -9.04 -11.30 11.21
CA PRO A 30 -8.42 -9.98 11.37
C PRO A 30 -7.10 -10.01 12.16
N GLU A 31 -6.94 -10.94 13.10
CA GLU A 31 -5.70 -11.14 13.87
C GLU A 31 -4.50 -11.58 13.01
N GLN A 32 -4.71 -12.30 11.91
CA GLN A 32 -3.63 -12.75 11.02
C GLN A 32 -3.18 -11.67 10.02
N ALA A 33 -4.10 -10.78 9.59
CA ALA A 33 -3.73 -9.60 8.81
C ALA A 33 -2.85 -8.64 9.63
N ILE A 34 -3.18 -8.46 10.92
CA ILE A 34 -2.36 -7.74 11.91
C ILE A 34 -0.97 -8.39 12.04
N ASN A 35 -0.89 -9.73 12.00
CA ASN A 35 0.36 -10.48 12.11
C ASN A 35 1.32 -10.25 10.92
N LEU A 36 0.81 -10.08 9.70
CA LEU A 36 1.63 -9.78 8.53
C LEU A 36 2.23 -8.36 8.62
N VAL A 37 1.44 -7.39 9.07
CA VAL A 37 1.92 -6.02 9.26
C VAL A 37 3.01 -5.98 10.33
N SER A 38 2.79 -6.60 11.49
CA SER A 38 3.82 -6.68 12.54
C SER A 38 5.06 -7.46 12.07
N GLY A 39 4.89 -8.57 11.35
CA GLY A 39 6.01 -9.35 10.83
C GLY A 39 6.88 -8.55 9.84
N PHE A 40 6.27 -7.86 8.89
CA PHE A 40 7.04 -7.08 7.89
C PHE A 40 7.62 -5.79 8.46
N VAL A 41 6.90 -5.08 9.32
CA VAL A 41 7.37 -3.80 9.88
C VAL A 41 8.34 -4.01 11.04
N GLU A 42 8.02 -4.87 12.01
CA GLU A 42 8.81 -5.03 13.23
C GLU A 42 9.97 -6.01 13.07
N SER A 43 9.76 -7.10 12.32
CA SER A 43 10.79 -8.16 12.18
C SER A 43 11.62 -8.03 10.90
N ALA A 44 11.01 -7.62 9.79
CA ALA A 44 11.69 -7.44 8.50
C ALA A 44 12.06 -5.98 8.19
N TYR A 45 11.68 -5.04 9.05
CA TYR A 45 11.98 -3.61 8.93
C TYR A 45 11.55 -2.98 7.59
N ALA A 46 10.42 -3.41 7.04
CA ALA A 46 9.85 -2.80 5.84
C ALA A 46 9.55 -1.31 6.05
N ALA A 47 9.69 -0.50 4.99
CA ALA A 47 9.30 0.91 5.00
C ALA A 47 7.78 1.12 5.15
N GLY A 48 7.02 0.06 4.90
CA GLY A 48 5.59 -0.03 5.15
C GLY A 48 4.96 -1.22 4.46
N VAL A 49 3.67 -1.44 4.74
CA VAL A 49 2.86 -2.51 4.17
C VAL A 49 1.56 -1.92 3.63
N ILE A 50 1.16 -2.31 2.44
CA ILE A 50 -0.15 -2.01 1.84
C ILE A 50 -0.83 -3.35 1.58
N GLY A 51 -2.07 -3.51 2.01
CA GLY A 51 -2.84 -4.74 1.80
C GLY A 51 -4.32 -4.54 2.06
N THR A 52 -5.10 -5.60 2.07
CA THR A 52 -6.54 -5.57 2.38
C THR A 52 -6.84 -6.40 3.63
N GLU A 53 -7.80 -5.95 4.45
CA GLU A 53 -8.32 -6.72 5.60
C GLU A 53 -9.34 -7.79 5.17
N ILE A 54 -9.87 -7.69 3.96
CA ILE A 54 -10.84 -8.63 3.40
C ILE A 54 -10.32 -9.25 2.11
N THR A 55 -10.89 -10.40 1.74
CA THR A 55 -10.68 -10.98 0.42
C THR A 55 -11.36 -10.11 -0.64
N ILE A 56 -10.62 -9.76 -1.68
CA ILE A 56 -11.15 -9.05 -2.85
C ILE A 56 -11.08 -9.92 -4.11
N PHE A 57 -11.99 -9.65 -5.05
CA PHE A 57 -11.99 -10.34 -6.34
C PHE A 57 -10.78 -9.93 -7.16
N GLU A 58 -10.18 -10.91 -7.85
CA GLU A 58 -8.95 -10.72 -8.65
C GLU A 58 -8.99 -9.52 -9.60
N PRO A 59 -10.06 -9.27 -10.38
CA PRO A 59 -10.07 -8.15 -11.31
C PRO A 59 -9.98 -6.78 -10.61
N ILE A 60 -10.49 -6.70 -9.38
CA ILE A 60 -10.43 -5.48 -8.57
C ILE A 60 -9.02 -5.31 -8.01
N ALA A 61 -8.43 -6.41 -7.54
CA ALA A 61 -7.07 -6.43 -7.03
C ALA A 61 -6.04 -6.00 -8.08
N VAL A 62 -6.20 -6.51 -9.31
CA VAL A 62 -5.39 -6.14 -10.46
C VAL A 62 -5.59 -4.66 -10.80
N ALA A 63 -6.84 -4.22 -10.99
CA ALA A 63 -7.11 -2.84 -11.40
C ALA A 63 -6.60 -1.81 -10.38
N PHE A 64 -6.74 -2.08 -9.09
CA PHE A 64 -6.19 -1.20 -8.06
C PHE A 64 -4.66 -1.17 -8.10
N ALA A 65 -4.02 -2.34 -8.18
CA ALA A 65 -2.57 -2.45 -8.18
C ALA A 65 -1.94 -1.80 -9.41
N GLU A 66 -2.50 -2.00 -10.60
CA GLU A 66 -2.03 -1.36 -11.84
C GLU A 66 -2.06 0.17 -11.72
N GLU A 67 -3.17 0.73 -11.26
CA GLU A 67 -3.31 2.17 -11.06
C GLU A 67 -2.35 2.70 -9.99
N PHE A 68 -2.19 1.96 -8.89
CA PHE A 68 -1.23 2.30 -7.84
C PHE A 68 0.21 2.31 -8.36
N PHE A 69 0.65 1.24 -9.03
CA PHE A 69 2.02 1.11 -9.52
C PHE A 69 2.32 2.10 -10.64
N ALA A 70 1.36 2.39 -11.52
CA ALA A 70 1.50 3.46 -12.51
C ALA A 70 1.81 4.80 -11.83
N ARG A 71 1.13 5.13 -10.73
CA ARG A 71 1.36 6.38 -9.98
C ARG A 71 2.65 6.37 -9.18
N PHE A 72 2.91 5.31 -8.43
CA PHE A 72 4.04 5.24 -7.51
C PHE A 72 5.37 5.03 -8.24
N VAL A 73 5.43 4.08 -9.18
CA VAL A 73 6.67 3.69 -9.86
C VAL A 73 6.92 4.57 -11.08
N THR A 74 5.91 4.75 -11.93
CA THR A 74 6.09 5.48 -13.20
C THR A 74 6.01 6.99 -12.99
N GLN A 75 4.99 7.48 -12.26
CA GLN A 75 4.80 8.92 -12.02
C GLN A 75 5.56 9.45 -10.80
N ARG A 76 6.22 8.58 -10.02
CA ARG A 76 7.02 8.93 -8.84
C ARG A 76 6.25 9.74 -7.79
N GLN A 77 4.94 9.52 -7.69
CA GLN A 77 4.10 10.15 -6.67
C GLN A 77 4.44 9.61 -5.28
N PRO A 78 4.30 10.42 -4.20
CA PRO A 78 4.28 9.91 -2.84
C PRO A 78 3.27 8.77 -2.70
N VAL A 79 3.56 7.78 -1.86
CA VAL A 79 2.72 6.59 -1.69
C VAL A 79 1.28 6.96 -1.34
N GLY A 80 1.08 7.99 -0.51
CA GLY A 80 -0.25 8.48 -0.12
C GLY A 80 -1.03 9.05 -1.31
N GLU A 81 -0.36 9.76 -2.22
CA GLU A 81 -0.97 10.28 -3.44
C GLU A 81 -1.31 9.15 -4.42
N ALA A 82 -0.40 8.17 -4.58
CA ALA A 82 -0.63 7.01 -5.43
C ALA A 82 -1.85 6.19 -4.96
N ILE A 83 -1.96 5.92 -3.66
CA ILE A 83 -3.10 5.20 -3.05
C ILE A 83 -4.39 6.00 -3.19
N ARG A 84 -4.36 7.30 -2.89
CA ARG A 84 -5.53 8.18 -3.06
C ARG A 84 -6.00 8.20 -4.51
N GLY A 85 -5.07 8.29 -5.46
CA GLY A 85 -5.37 8.24 -6.89
C GLY A 85 -6.01 6.93 -7.31
N ALA A 86 -5.46 5.80 -6.88
CA ALA A 86 -6.03 4.47 -7.16
C ALA A 86 -7.44 4.29 -6.58
N ARG A 87 -7.67 4.75 -5.34
CA ARG A 87 -9.00 4.75 -4.72
C ARG A 87 -10.01 5.60 -5.51
N LEU A 88 -9.63 6.82 -5.90
CA LEU A 88 -10.49 7.71 -6.67
C LEU A 88 -10.81 7.12 -8.05
N LYS A 89 -9.83 6.50 -8.71
CA LYS A 89 -10.03 5.84 -10.01
C LYS A 89 -11.06 4.71 -9.93
N MET A 90 -11.04 3.91 -8.87
CA MET A 90 -12.02 2.86 -8.64
C MET A 90 -13.43 3.45 -8.37
N LEU A 91 -13.50 4.54 -7.59
CA LEU A 91 -14.76 5.23 -7.31
C LEU A 91 -15.39 5.85 -8.57
N GLU A 92 -14.58 6.40 -9.48
CA GLU A 92 -15.05 6.87 -10.79
C GLU A 92 -15.70 5.75 -11.62
N ALA A 93 -15.24 4.51 -11.44
CA ALA A 93 -15.82 3.30 -12.05
C ALA A 93 -17.00 2.72 -11.24
N ALA A 94 -17.55 3.49 -10.28
CA ALA A 94 -18.61 3.06 -9.36
C ALA A 94 -18.25 1.80 -8.54
N ASN A 95 -16.96 1.56 -8.29
CA ASN A 95 -16.47 0.43 -7.52
C ASN A 95 -15.88 0.90 -6.17
N PRO A 96 -16.59 0.70 -5.04
CA PRO A 96 -16.12 1.13 -3.73
C PRO A 96 -15.00 0.24 -3.16
N LEU A 97 -14.75 -0.94 -3.75
CA LEU A 97 -13.85 -1.93 -3.18
C LEU A 97 -12.36 -1.51 -3.23
N GLY A 98 -12.00 -0.46 -3.99
CA GLY A 98 -10.68 0.14 -3.88
C GLY A 98 -10.38 0.75 -2.50
N LEU A 99 -11.40 1.07 -1.70
CA LEU A 99 -11.24 1.65 -0.36
C LEU A 99 -10.71 0.67 0.69
N VAL A 100 -10.79 -0.65 0.41
CA VAL A 100 -10.40 -1.69 1.37
C VAL A 100 -8.89 -1.92 1.44
N TYR A 101 -8.11 -1.26 0.57
CA TYR A 101 -6.66 -1.22 0.67
C TYR A 101 -6.24 -0.30 1.81
N ILE A 102 -5.57 -0.85 2.82
CA ILE A 102 -5.15 -0.14 4.02
C ILE A 102 -3.63 0.08 3.97
N PRO A 103 -3.18 1.35 4.01
CA PRO A 103 -1.77 1.68 4.10
C PRO A 103 -1.28 1.71 5.55
N TYR A 104 -0.34 0.82 5.88
CA TYR A 104 0.55 0.92 7.04
C TYR A 104 1.91 1.44 6.58
N VAL A 105 1.94 2.70 6.14
CA VAL A 105 3.12 3.33 5.55
C VAL A 105 3.04 4.84 5.72
N MET A 106 4.20 5.50 5.81
CA MET A 106 4.24 6.97 5.81
C MET A 106 3.79 7.54 4.45
N PRO A 107 2.82 8.47 4.42
CA PRO A 107 2.19 8.91 3.16
C PRO A 107 3.17 9.64 2.22
N GLY A 108 4.23 10.25 2.76
CA GLY A 108 5.26 10.94 2.00
C GLY A 108 6.34 10.03 1.41
N LEU A 109 6.30 8.71 1.65
CA LEU A 109 7.30 7.76 1.11
C LEU A 109 7.32 7.82 -0.41
N LYS A 110 8.51 7.88 -1.00
CA LYS A 110 8.74 7.88 -2.46
C LYS A 110 9.72 6.80 -2.86
N LEU A 111 9.61 6.35 -4.10
CA LEU A 111 10.63 5.50 -4.72
C LEU A 111 11.86 6.35 -5.07
N GLY A 112 13.00 6.03 -4.45
CA GLY A 112 14.30 6.65 -4.68
C GLY A 112 14.86 6.46 -6.08
#